data_AF-A0A536UAN8-F1
#
_entry.id   AF-A0A536UAN8-F1
#
_cell.length_a   1.000
_cell.length_b   1.000
_cell.length_c   1.000
_cell.angle_alpha   90.00
_cell.angle_beta   90.00
_cell.angle_gamma   90.00
#
_symmetry.space_group_name_H-M   'P 1'
#
loop_
_entity.id
_entity.type
_entity.pdbx_description
1 polymer ?
#
loop_
_entity_poly.entity_id
_entity_poly.type
_entity_poly.pdbx_seq_one_letter_code
_entity_poly.pdbx_strand_id
1 'polypeptide(L)' 'MTGSDSNAPVPTEIKLHQASRVMELSFVDGASFRLPYEFLRVYSPSADVRGHGPGQETLQVGKREVTIAEV' A
#
# COMPACT_ATOMS: atom_id res chain seq x y z
N MET A 1 -11.87 11.69 3.07
CA MET A 1 -12.52 10.41 3.38
C MET A 1 -11.53 9.29 3.10
N THR A 2 -10.82 8.81 4.11
CA THR A 2 -10.00 7.58 4.02
C THR A 2 -10.84 6.44 4.58
N GLY A 3 -11.11 5.44 3.76
CA GLY A 3 -11.91 4.27 4.13
C GLY A 3 -11.19 3.43 5.17
N SER A 4 -11.58 3.57 6.43
CA SER A 4 -11.65 2.41 7.32
C SER A 4 -13.06 1.86 7.15
N ASP A 5 -13.29 1.10 6.08
CA ASP A 5 -14.51 0.30 6.01
C ASP A 5 -14.43 -0.69 7.17
N SER A 6 -15.28 -0.53 8.18
CA SER A 6 -15.28 -1.34 9.41
C SER A 6 -15.49 -2.84 9.15
N ASN A 7 -15.70 -3.24 7.90
CA ASN A 7 -15.89 -4.61 7.43
C ASN A 7 -14.76 -5.10 6.48
N ALA A 8 -13.66 -4.35 6.35
CA ALA A 8 -12.53 -4.81 5.56
C ALA A 8 -11.86 -6.04 6.23
N PRO A 9 -11.50 -7.09 5.47
CA PRO A 9 -10.83 -8.25 6.03
C PRO A 9 -9.48 -7.85 6.61
N VAL A 10 -9.18 -8.33 7.82
CA VAL A 10 -7.92 -8.06 8.52
C VAL A 10 -6.89 -9.11 8.11
N PRO A 11 -5.68 -8.71 7.67
CA PRO A 11 -4.62 -9.67 7.40
C PRO A 11 -4.18 -10.37 8.69
N THR A 12 -3.95 -11.68 8.59
CA THR A 12 -3.41 -12.54 9.65
C THR A 12 -1.89 -12.48 9.74
N GLU A 13 -1.22 -12.16 8.62
CA GLU A 13 0.24 -12.07 8.55
C GLU A 13 0.63 -10.98 7.55
N ILE A 14 1.72 -10.28 7.88
CA ILE A 14 2.39 -9.32 7.00
C ILE A 14 3.87 -9.71 6.92
N LYS A 15 4.36 -10.02 5.72
CA LYS A 15 5.78 -10.31 5.46
C LYS A 15 6.39 -9.23 4.56
N LEU A 16 7.57 -8.74 4.94
CA LEU A 16 8.32 -7.73 4.19
C LEU A 16 9.48 -8.38 3.43
N HIS A 17 9.34 -8.57 2.13
CA HIS A 17 10.39 -9.10 1.26
C HIS A 17 11.29 -7.98 0.76
N GLN A 18 12.12 -7.42 1.66
CA GLN A 18 12.86 -6.17 1.42
C GLN A 18 13.72 -6.17 0.15
N ALA A 19 14.47 -7.25 -0.12
CA ALA A 19 15.32 -7.35 -1.31
C ALA A 19 14.51 -7.24 -2.61
N SER A 20 13.30 -7.82 -2.64
CA SER A 20 12.40 -7.75 -3.79
C SER A 20 11.46 -6.54 -3.78
N ARG A 21 11.45 -5.75 -2.69
CA ARG A 21 10.53 -4.63 -2.44
C ARG A 21 9.06 -5.01 -2.60
N VAL A 22 8.66 -6.10 -1.97
CA VAL A 22 7.29 -6.63 -2.00
C VAL A 22 6.78 -6.86 -0.57
N MET A 23 5.56 -6.43 -0.31
CA MET A 23 4.80 -6.76 0.88
C MET A 23 3.88 -7.94 0.57
N GLU A 24 3.91 -8.96 1.40
CA GLU A 24 2.98 -10.09 1.31
C GLU A 24 1.99 -10.02 2.47
N LEU A 25 0.70 -10.12 2.13
CA LEU A 25 -0.42 -10.13 3.06
C LEU A 25 -1.13 -11.47 2.98
N SER A 26 -1.39 -12.10 4.11
CA SER A 26 -2.15 -13.35 4.19
C SER A 26 -3.42 -13.15 5.02
N PHE A 27 -4.54 -13.73 4.58
CA PHE A 27 -5.86 -13.56 5.19
C PHE A 27 -6.40 -14.87 5.77
N VAL A 28 -7.41 -14.78 6.64
CA VAL A 28 -8.01 -15.93 7.35
C VAL A 28 -8.63 -16.98 6.42
N ASP A 29 -9.03 -16.58 5.22
CA ASP A 29 -9.60 -17.45 4.19
C ASP A 29 -8.52 -18.19 3.36
N GLY A 30 -7.24 -17.97 3.67
CA GLY A 30 -6.10 -18.53 2.96
C GLY A 30 -5.68 -17.73 1.73
N ALA A 31 -6.33 -16.60 1.43
CA ALA A 31 -5.88 -15.73 0.35
C ALA A 31 -4.55 -15.05 0.73
N SER A 32 -3.63 -15.01 -0.24
CA SER A 32 -2.36 -14.29 -0.10
C SER A 32 -2.11 -13.38 -1.30
N PHE A 33 -1.66 -12.16 -1.02
CA PHE A 33 -1.42 -11.14 -2.02
C PHE A 33 -0.01 -10.58 -1.88
N ARG A 34 0.65 -10.35 -3.01
CA ARG A 34 2.00 -9.77 -3.07
C ARG A 34 1.93 -8.42 -3.76
N LEU A 35 2.19 -7.37 -3.00
CA LEU A 35 2.05 -5.98 -3.41
C LEU A 35 3.44 -5.33 -3.47
N PRO A 36 3.91 -4.89 -4.65
CA PRO A 36 5.16 -4.14 -4.75
C PRO A 36 5.08 -2.84 -3.93
N TYR A 37 6.20 -2.43 -3.32
CA TYR A 37 6.24 -1.17 -2.57
C TYR A 37 5.93 0.05 -3.45
N GLU A 38 6.34 0.02 -4.73
CA GLU A 38 5.99 1.05 -5.70
C GLU A 38 4.47 1.18 -5.85
N PHE A 39 3.77 0.06 -6.00
CA PHE A 39 2.31 0.05 -6.12
C PHE A 39 1.66 0.70 -4.90
N LEU A 40 2.07 0.30 -3.69
CA LEU A 40 1.55 0.87 -2.45
C LEU A 40 1.81 2.38 -2.35
N ARG A 41 2.99 2.85 -2.79
CA ARG A 41 3.35 4.27 -2.73
C ARG A 41 2.65 5.12 -3.78
N VAL A 42 2.43 4.57 -4.98
CA VAL A 42 1.73 5.23 -6.11
C VAL A 42 0.23 5.34 -5.81
N TYR A 43 -0.38 4.32 -5.22
CA TYR A 43 -1.82 4.29 -4.91
C TYR A 43 -2.18 4.68 -3.47
N SER A 44 -1.23 5.30 -2.76
CA SER A 44 -1.43 5.72 -1.36
C SER A 44 -2.71 6.54 -1.18
N PRO A 45 -3.47 6.32 -0.09
CA PRO A 45 -4.62 7.15 0.25
C PRO A 45 -4.26 8.52 0.86
N SER A 46 -2.97 8.83 1.01
CA SER A 46 -2.50 10.09 1.60
C SER A 46 -2.86 11.32 0.76
N ALA A 47 -2.95 12.48 1.43
CA ALA A 47 -3.19 13.78 0.77
C ALA A 47 -2.10 14.11 -0.26
N ASP A 48 -0.84 13.71 -0.03
CA ASP A 48 0.26 13.88 -1.00
C ASP A 48 0.00 13.20 -2.36
N VAL A 49 -0.89 12.22 -2.41
CA VAL A 49 -1.24 11.49 -3.63
C VAL A 49 -2.63 11.88 -4.12
N ARG A 50 -3.64 11.89 -3.24
CA ARG A 50 -5.05 12.14 -3.60
C ARG A 50 -5.47 13.61 -3.54
N GLY A 51 -4.65 14.47 -2.94
CA GLY A 51 -5.05 15.84 -2.61
C GLY A 51 -6.16 15.89 -1.55
N HIS A 52 -6.69 17.09 -1.32
CA HIS A 52 -7.78 17.34 -0.36
C HIS A 52 -9.16 17.37 -1.02
N GLY A 53 -9.23 17.30 -2.35
CA GLY A 53 -10.48 17.28 -3.12
C GLY A 53 -10.29 16.76 -4.54
N PRO A 54 -11.40 16.52 -5.27
CA PRO A 54 -11.36 16.00 -6.64
C PRO A 54 -10.51 16.88 -7.56
N GLY A 55 -9.65 16.27 -8.38
CA GLY A 55 -8.77 16.99 -9.30
C GLY A 55 -7.48 17.52 -8.66
N GLN A 56 -7.26 17.29 -7.37
CA GLN A 56 -6.00 17.60 -6.68
C GLN A 56 -5.06 16.38 -6.62
N GLU A 57 -5.38 15.30 -7.34
CA GLU A 57 -4.51 14.13 -7.41
C GLU A 57 -3.20 14.48 -8.12
N THR A 58 -2.09 14.00 -7.55
CA THR A 58 -0.77 14.21 -8.14
C THR A 58 -0.29 12.92 -8.79
N LEU A 59 0.09 13.00 -10.08
CA LEU A 59 0.73 11.89 -10.77
C LEU A 59 2.03 11.50 -10.05
N GLN A 60 2.05 10.27 -9.52
CA GLN A 60 3.24 9.76 -8.83
C GLN A 60 4.24 9.21 -9.84
N VAL A 61 5.47 9.73 -9.79
CA VAL A 61 6.60 9.27 -10.60
C VAL A 61 7.80 8.95 -9.71
N GLY A 62 8.74 8.15 -10.23
CA GLY A 62 10.01 7.85 -9.54
C GLY A 62 9.87 7.02 -8.26
N LYS A 63 8.82 6.20 -8.12
CA LYS A 63 8.56 5.40 -6.91
C LYS A 63 9.06 3.95 -6.98
N ARG A 64 9.68 3.55 -8.09
CA ARG A 64 10.20 2.20 -8.35
C ARG A 64 11.18 1.66 -7.30
N GLU A 65 12.02 2.53 -6.75
CA GLU A 65 13.08 2.15 -5.81
C GLU A 65 12.72 2.46 -4.35
N VAL A 66 11.44 2.71 -4.04
CA VAL A 66 11.02 2.98 -2.66
C VAL A 66 11.26 1.76 -1.76
N THR A 67 11.72 2.00 -0.53
CA THR A 67 12.03 0.96 0.47
C THR A 67 11.39 1.28 1.82
N ILE A 68 11.46 0.34 2.75
CA ILE A 68 11.11 0.54 4.16
C ILE A 68 12.42 0.66 4.94
N ALA A 69 12.62 1.76 5.64
CA ALA A 69 13.88 2.06 6.34
C ALA A 69 13.96 1.45 7.75
N GLU A 70 12.81 1.30 8.42
CA GLU A 70 12.70 0.84 9.80
C GLU A 70 11.41 0.01 9.98
N VAL A 71 11.44 -0.99 10.86
CA VAL A 71 10.34 -1.93 11.15
C VAL A 71 10.14 -2.02 12.66
#